data_AF-A0A0M3HMY9-F1
#
_entry.id   AF-A0A0M3HMY9-F1
#
_cell.length_a   1.000
_cell.length_b   1.000
_cell.length_c   1.000
_cell.angle_alpha   90.00
_cell.angle_beta   90.00
_cell.angle_gamma   90.00
#
_symmetry.space_group_name_H-M   'P 1'
#
loop_
_entity.id
_entity.type
_entity.pdbx_description
1 polymer ?
#
loop_
_entity_poly.entity_id
_entity_poly.type
_entity_poly.pdbx_seq_one_letter_code
_entity_poly.pdbx_strand_id
1 'polypeptide(L)'
;MMSIISACELEPTVCGPDTCGEHGDCETLNETHIACSCRDYYDGPSCEFFKPIEHAARFDGNAFIVFSMDEFPHLTSEKEETVELRFKTTNSSGLIFWQGQQPGTSLVGEDYISLGLQDGYLIYSYELGGGAAQIASMEPVNDGKEHRVRVLRKGRKGSMILDEREPIDGHSSGILAMLNVEGDIYLGGVPDLEKMTAGLHERNFVGCIADITLNGVKLDMMANAIDGRNVKPCEQWIKRKKWLRNRKY
;
A
#
# COMPACT_ATOMS: atom_id res chain seq x y z
N MET A 1 44.80 -39.17 37.58
CA MET A 1 43.47 -39.33 36.95
C MET A 1 43.22 -38.09 36.10
N MET A 2 43.00 -38.29 34.80
CA MET A 2 42.77 -37.24 33.82
C MET A 2 41.49 -36.45 34.16
N SER A 3 41.60 -35.13 34.19
CA SER A 3 40.43 -34.24 34.22
C SER A 3 39.76 -34.26 32.85
N ILE A 4 38.53 -34.76 32.81
CA ILE A 4 37.68 -34.72 31.61
C ILE A 4 37.21 -33.28 31.45
N ILE A 5 37.62 -32.63 30.35
CA ILE A 5 37.03 -31.38 29.89
C ILE A 5 35.63 -31.73 29.41
N SER A 6 34.60 -31.30 30.14
CA SER A 6 33.20 -31.41 29.70
C SER A 6 33.05 -30.58 28.43
N ALA A 7 32.94 -31.24 27.28
CA ALA A 7 32.43 -30.58 26.09
C ALA A 7 31.01 -30.10 26.42
N CYS A 8 30.77 -28.81 26.24
CA CYS A 8 29.41 -28.28 26.29
C CYS A 8 28.75 -28.75 24.99
N GLU A 9 28.10 -29.91 25.03
CA GLU A 9 27.23 -30.35 23.94
C GLU A 9 26.07 -29.35 23.87
N LEU A 10 26.13 -28.46 22.88
CA LEU A 10 25.01 -27.59 22.54
C LEU A 10 23.88 -28.50 22.07
N GLU A 11 22.81 -28.61 22.85
CA GLU A 11 21.63 -29.33 22.39
C GLU A 11 21.13 -28.69 21.10
N PRO A 12 20.83 -29.49 20.05
CA PRO A 12 20.37 -28.95 18.79
C PRO A 12 19.08 -28.16 19.01
N THR A 13 19.06 -26.90 18.60
CA THR A 13 17.84 -26.09 18.63
C THR A 13 16.90 -26.62 17.56
N VAL A 14 15.85 -27.33 17.98
CA VAL A 14 14.80 -27.86 17.10
C VAL A 14 13.51 -27.07 17.33
N CYS A 15 12.76 -26.85 16.26
CA CYS A 15 11.42 -26.26 16.33
C CYS A 15 10.51 -27.01 17.31
N GLY A 16 10.10 -26.32 18.36
CA GLY A 16 9.05 -26.76 19.29
C GLY A 16 7.70 -26.10 18.95
N PRO A 17 6.60 -26.60 19.54
CA PRO A 17 5.26 -26.08 19.29
C PRO A 17 5.10 -24.58 19.60
N ASP A 18 5.84 -24.08 20.60
CA ASP A 18 5.75 -22.69 21.06
C ASP A 18 6.88 -21.78 20.53
N THR A 19 7.79 -22.31 19.71
CA THR A 19 9.01 -21.57 19.29
C THR A 19 8.71 -20.31 18.48
N CYS A 20 7.65 -20.33 17.66
CA CYS A 20 7.20 -19.20 16.85
C CYS A 20 5.77 -18.72 17.20
N GLY A 21 5.26 -19.17 18.35
CA GLY A 21 3.88 -18.92 18.78
C GLY A 21 2.81 -19.41 17.81
N GLU A 22 1.58 -18.94 18.00
CA GLU A 22 0.42 -19.31 17.14
C GLU A 22 0.44 -18.60 15.77
N HIS A 23 1.36 -17.66 15.57
CA HIS A 23 1.37 -16.73 14.44
C HIS A 23 2.61 -16.87 13.54
N GLY A 24 3.39 -17.93 13.70
CA GLY A 24 4.59 -18.15 12.90
C GLY A 24 4.81 -19.61 12.57
N ASP A 25 5.33 -19.85 11.37
CA ASP A 25 5.82 -21.16 10.96
C ASP A 25 7.31 -21.26 11.32
N CYS A 26 7.70 -22.36 11.98
CA CYS A 26 9.07 -22.57 12.46
C CYS A 26 9.90 -23.37 11.46
N GLU A 27 11.11 -22.87 11.14
CA GLU A 27 12.09 -23.57 10.32
C GLU A 27 13.44 -23.69 11.03
N THR A 28 13.94 -24.93 11.14
CA THR A 28 15.28 -25.19 11.67
C THR A 28 16.31 -24.99 10.55
N LEU A 29 17.08 -23.91 10.57
CA LEU A 29 18.07 -23.59 9.53
C LEU A 29 19.37 -24.41 9.68
N ASN A 30 19.78 -24.67 10.92
CA ASN A 30 20.90 -25.56 11.28
C ASN A 30 20.81 -25.95 12.76
N GLU A 31 21.77 -26.73 13.27
CA GLU A 31 21.80 -27.23 14.65
C GLU A 31 21.78 -26.13 15.73
N THR A 32 22.04 -24.86 15.37
CA THR A 32 22.15 -23.74 16.31
C THR A 32 21.21 -22.56 16.01
N HIS A 33 20.49 -22.60 14.89
CA HIS A 33 19.67 -21.49 14.42
C HIS A 33 18.29 -21.97 13.98
N ILE A 34 17.28 -21.35 14.55
CA ILE A 34 15.88 -21.45 14.15
C ILE A 34 15.45 -20.10 13.59
N ALA A 35 14.61 -20.13 12.57
CA ALA A 35 13.93 -18.96 12.04
C ALA A 35 12.42 -19.14 12.17
N CYS A 36 11.73 -18.04 12.51
CA CYS A 36 10.29 -17.96 12.48
C CYS A 36 9.85 -17.14 11.27
N SER A 37 9.01 -17.73 10.44
CA SER A 37 8.31 -17.02 9.37
C SER A 37 6.95 -16.58 9.91
N CYS A 38 6.82 -15.30 10.25
CA CYS A 38 5.59 -14.77 10.82
C CYS A 38 4.50 -14.61 9.76
N ARG A 39 3.27 -14.96 10.14
CA ARG A 39 2.05 -14.64 9.39
C ARG A 39 1.83 -13.13 9.38
N ASP A 40 0.98 -12.67 8.46
CA ASP A 40 0.71 -11.25 8.28
C ASP A 40 0.30 -10.57 9.59
N TYR A 41 0.78 -9.33 9.77
CA TYR A 41 0.53 -8.50 10.96
C TYR A 41 1.23 -8.97 12.24
N TYR A 42 2.14 -9.95 12.15
CA TYR A 42 2.98 -10.36 13.27
C TYR A 42 4.47 -10.26 12.91
N ASP A 43 5.29 -10.00 13.91
CA ASP A 43 6.74 -9.89 13.80
C ASP A 43 7.37 -10.23 15.15
N GLY A 44 8.70 -10.22 15.21
CA GLY A 44 9.46 -10.65 16.37
C GLY A 44 10.14 -12.00 16.13
N PRO A 45 11.15 -12.33 16.94
CA PRO A 45 11.89 -13.59 16.84
C PRO A 45 11.00 -14.83 16.98
N SER A 46 9.83 -14.70 17.62
CA SER A 46 8.84 -15.75 17.81
C SER A 46 7.43 -15.30 17.39
N CYS A 47 7.33 -14.33 16.47
CA CYS A 47 6.07 -13.79 15.96
C CYS A 47 5.10 -13.27 17.02
N GLU A 48 5.64 -12.78 18.13
CA GLU A 48 4.91 -12.36 19.31
C GLU A 48 4.41 -10.91 19.25
N PHE A 49 4.93 -10.11 18.30
CA PHE A 49 4.58 -8.70 18.17
C PHE A 49 3.54 -8.50 17.08
N PHE A 50 2.29 -8.29 17.49
CA PHE A 50 1.28 -7.76 16.60
C PHE A 50 1.68 -6.36 16.11
N LYS A 51 1.74 -6.21 14.80
CA LYS A 51 2.23 -5.05 14.06
C LYS A 51 1.09 -4.50 13.20
N PRO A 52 0.12 -3.77 13.80
CA PRO A 52 -1.04 -3.28 13.09
C PRO A 52 -0.64 -2.30 12.00
N ILE A 53 -1.25 -2.46 10.83
CA ILE A 53 -1.13 -1.53 9.71
C ILE A 53 -2.44 -0.80 9.42
N GLU A 54 -3.46 -0.96 10.27
CA GLU A 54 -4.85 -0.44 10.14
C GLU A 54 -4.96 0.93 9.47
N HIS A 55 -4.04 1.86 9.80
CA HIS A 55 -4.06 3.23 9.30
C HIS A 55 -2.82 3.62 8.51
N ALA A 56 -1.76 2.81 8.51
CA ALA A 56 -0.47 3.18 7.97
C ALA A 56 0.38 1.95 7.63
N ALA A 57 0.78 1.87 6.37
CA ALA A 57 1.57 0.79 5.81
C ALA A 57 2.81 1.33 5.09
N ARG A 58 3.88 0.56 5.15
CA ARG A 58 5.12 0.75 4.39
C ARG A 58 5.13 -0.23 3.23
N PHE A 59 5.44 0.29 2.06
CA PHE A 59 5.54 -0.43 0.81
C PHE A 59 7.00 -0.39 0.33
N ASP A 60 7.50 -1.52 -0.16
CA ASP A 60 8.90 -1.69 -0.55
C ASP A 60 9.08 -1.95 -2.06
N GLY A 61 8.05 -1.67 -2.86
CA GLY A 61 8.02 -1.93 -4.29
C GLY A 61 7.55 -3.34 -4.67
N ASN A 62 7.48 -4.26 -3.72
CA ASN A 62 6.89 -5.59 -3.92
C ASN A 62 5.64 -5.81 -3.05
N ALA A 63 5.25 -4.78 -2.30
CA ALA A 63 4.12 -4.81 -1.40
C ALA A 63 2.88 -4.19 -2.05
N PHE A 64 1.71 -4.74 -1.74
CA PHE A 64 0.42 -4.20 -2.14
C PHE A 64 -0.69 -4.62 -1.18
N ILE A 65 -1.77 -3.86 -1.14
CA ILE A 65 -3.04 -4.21 -0.47
C ILE A 65 -4.14 -4.19 -1.53
N VAL A 66 -5.06 -5.14 -1.46
CA VAL A 66 -6.23 -5.23 -2.34
C VAL A 66 -7.50 -4.98 -1.54
N PHE A 67 -8.34 -4.06 -2.00
CA PHE A 67 -9.69 -3.86 -1.49
C PHE A 67 -10.70 -4.27 -2.57
N SER A 68 -11.86 -4.78 -2.14
CA SER A 68 -12.95 -5.10 -3.06
C SER A 68 -13.36 -3.86 -3.87
N MET A 69 -13.70 -4.05 -5.15
CA MET A 69 -14.30 -3.00 -5.97
C MET A 69 -15.57 -2.39 -5.33
N ASP A 70 -16.25 -3.12 -4.44
CA ASP A 70 -17.44 -2.63 -3.71
C ASP A 70 -17.13 -1.49 -2.73
N GLU A 71 -15.87 -1.33 -2.31
CA GLU A 71 -15.44 -0.21 -1.45
C GLU A 71 -15.39 1.12 -2.20
N PHE A 72 -15.39 1.08 -3.55
CA PHE A 72 -15.38 2.27 -4.40
C PHE A 72 -16.28 2.09 -5.64
N PRO A 73 -17.61 2.05 -5.47
CA PRO A 73 -18.51 1.72 -6.56
C PRO A 73 -18.71 2.91 -7.50
N HIS A 74 -18.46 2.68 -8.79
CA HIS A 74 -18.64 3.63 -9.87
C HIS A 74 -20.06 3.54 -10.46
N LEU A 75 -21.06 4.07 -9.75
CA LEU A 75 -22.47 3.86 -10.12
C LEU A 75 -23.02 4.85 -11.14
N THR A 76 -22.46 6.07 -11.21
CA THR A 76 -22.94 7.13 -12.11
C THR A 76 -21.86 8.18 -12.36
N SER A 77 -21.91 8.84 -13.52
CA SER A 77 -21.06 10.00 -13.85
C SER A 77 -21.45 11.29 -13.12
N GLU A 78 -22.65 11.36 -12.52
CA GLU A 78 -23.18 12.57 -11.89
C GLU A 78 -22.78 12.72 -10.43
N LYS A 79 -22.28 11.65 -9.81
CA LYS A 79 -21.80 11.67 -8.43
C LYS A 79 -20.32 12.01 -8.43
N GLU A 80 -19.92 12.80 -7.45
CA GLU A 80 -18.51 13.04 -7.16
C GLU A 80 -17.93 11.80 -6.47
N GLU A 81 -16.81 11.32 -7.00
CA GLU A 81 -16.01 10.24 -6.45
C GLU A 81 -14.71 10.81 -5.90
N THR A 82 -14.30 10.38 -4.71
CA THR A 82 -13.09 10.91 -4.07
C THR A 82 -12.16 9.80 -3.57
N VAL A 83 -10.86 10.00 -3.78
CA VAL A 83 -9.80 9.23 -3.13
C VAL A 83 -8.92 10.21 -2.35
N GLU A 84 -8.75 9.95 -1.06
CA GLU A 84 -7.91 10.78 -0.21
C GLU A 84 -6.98 9.89 0.61
N LEU A 85 -5.70 10.26 0.68
CA LEU A 85 -4.69 9.54 1.45
C LEU A 85 -3.53 10.45 1.84
N ARG A 86 -2.71 9.96 2.76
CA ARG A 86 -1.41 10.55 3.08
C ARG A 86 -0.31 9.64 2.57
N PHE A 87 0.75 10.22 2.01
CA PHE A 87 1.89 9.45 1.52
C PHE A 87 3.21 10.14 1.85
N LYS A 88 4.28 9.35 1.85
CA LYS A 88 5.66 9.83 2.00
C LYS A 88 6.61 8.96 1.21
N THR A 89 7.50 9.58 0.43
CA THR A 89 8.50 8.85 -0.37
C THR A 89 9.71 9.73 -0.69
N THR A 90 10.79 9.09 -1.13
CA THR A 90 11.95 9.73 -1.77
C THR A 90 12.17 9.22 -3.20
N ASN A 91 11.28 8.36 -3.71
CA ASN A 91 11.39 7.78 -5.05
C ASN A 91 10.67 8.66 -6.07
N SER A 92 11.24 8.75 -7.27
CA SER A 92 10.70 9.58 -8.35
C SER A 92 9.56 8.91 -9.12
N SER A 93 9.46 7.57 -9.07
CA SER A 93 8.41 6.80 -9.76
C SER A 93 7.79 5.79 -8.79
N GLY A 94 6.49 5.52 -8.91
CA GLY A 94 5.80 4.59 -8.04
C GLY A 94 4.27 4.64 -8.13
N LEU A 95 3.63 3.50 -8.35
CA LEU A 95 2.17 3.35 -8.35
C LEU A 95 1.59 3.34 -6.92
N ILE A 96 0.81 4.38 -6.56
CA ILE A 96 0.23 4.54 -5.22
C ILE A 96 -1.16 3.91 -5.14
N PHE A 97 -2.04 4.15 -6.11
CA PHE A 97 -3.41 3.66 -6.15
C PHE A 97 -3.75 3.24 -7.57
N TRP A 98 -4.39 2.09 -7.75
CA TRP A 98 -4.81 1.57 -9.04
C TRP A 98 -6.17 0.88 -8.95
N GLN A 99 -7.03 1.18 -9.92
CA GLN A 99 -8.18 0.35 -10.23
C GLN A 99 -8.39 0.37 -11.74
N GLY A 100 -8.56 -0.80 -12.32
CA GLY A 100 -8.73 -0.99 -13.77
C GLY A 100 -9.56 -2.25 -14.03
N GLN A 101 -9.35 -2.89 -15.17
CA GLN A 101 -10.00 -4.16 -15.47
C GLN A 101 -9.44 -5.31 -14.63
N GLN A 102 -10.13 -6.44 -14.65
CA GLN A 102 -9.65 -7.66 -14.00
C GLN A 102 -8.26 -8.08 -14.52
N PRO A 103 -7.40 -8.67 -13.66
CA PRO A 103 -6.12 -9.20 -14.10
C PRO A 103 -6.29 -10.19 -15.27
N GLY A 104 -5.46 -10.04 -16.30
CA GLY A 104 -5.51 -10.89 -17.50
C GLY A 104 -6.32 -10.33 -18.66
N THR A 105 -7.04 -9.22 -18.47
CA THR A 105 -7.67 -8.45 -19.55
C THR A 105 -6.64 -7.53 -20.21
N SER A 106 -6.71 -7.39 -21.54
CA SER A 106 -5.89 -6.42 -22.27
C SER A 106 -6.35 -5.00 -21.93
N LEU A 107 -5.47 -4.19 -21.35
CA LEU A 107 -5.81 -2.84 -20.87
C LEU A 107 -5.67 -1.72 -21.92
N VAL A 108 -5.29 -2.06 -23.16
CA VAL A 108 -5.13 -1.03 -24.21
C VAL A 108 -6.49 -0.44 -24.56
N GLY A 109 -6.72 0.81 -24.12
CA GLY A 109 -7.97 1.54 -24.34
C GLY A 109 -9.07 1.25 -23.32
N GLU A 110 -8.76 0.52 -22.25
CA GLU A 110 -9.71 0.21 -21.19
C GLU A 110 -9.73 1.29 -20.11
N ASP A 111 -10.87 1.38 -19.43
CA ASP A 111 -11.10 2.31 -18.34
C ASP A 111 -10.20 1.99 -17.14
N TYR A 112 -9.66 3.04 -16.52
CA TYR A 112 -8.89 2.94 -15.28
C TYR A 112 -8.95 4.24 -14.49
N ILE A 113 -8.56 4.16 -13.22
CA ILE A 113 -8.24 5.30 -12.35
C ILE A 113 -6.98 4.98 -11.56
N SER A 114 -6.07 5.94 -11.47
CA SER A 114 -4.78 5.75 -10.81
C SER A 114 -4.23 7.02 -10.19
N LEU A 115 -3.42 6.82 -9.15
CA LEU A 115 -2.56 7.83 -8.56
C LEU A 115 -1.15 7.25 -8.47
N GLY A 116 -0.15 7.97 -8.94
CA GLY A 116 1.23 7.52 -8.88
C GLY A 116 2.22 8.65 -9.05
N LEU A 117 3.50 8.30 -9.07
CA LEU A 117 4.61 9.24 -9.23
C LEU A 117 5.26 9.06 -10.60
N GLN A 118 5.61 10.18 -11.21
CA GLN A 118 6.43 10.25 -12.41
C GLN A 118 7.40 11.42 -12.26
N ASP A 119 8.70 11.15 -12.40
CA ASP A 119 9.77 12.15 -12.26
C ASP A 119 9.71 12.98 -10.95
N GLY A 120 9.18 12.38 -9.88
CA GLY A 120 9.02 13.00 -8.56
C GLY A 120 7.72 13.79 -8.40
N TYR A 121 6.94 13.98 -9.46
CA TYR A 121 5.64 14.65 -9.43
C TYR A 121 4.53 13.64 -9.20
N LEU A 122 3.48 14.06 -8.48
CA LEU A 122 2.29 13.26 -8.28
C LEU A 122 1.38 13.40 -9.49
N ILE A 123 0.96 12.27 -10.07
CA ILE A 123 0.10 12.19 -11.24
C ILE A 123 -1.20 11.49 -10.87
N TYR A 124 -2.31 12.20 -10.98
CA TYR A 124 -3.65 11.64 -10.96
C TYR A 124 -4.13 11.42 -12.40
N SER A 125 -4.49 10.19 -12.75
CA SER A 125 -4.88 9.84 -14.11
C SER A 125 -6.07 8.89 -14.14
N TYR A 126 -6.96 9.09 -15.10
CA TYR A 126 -8.09 8.20 -15.38
C TYR A 126 -8.44 8.21 -16.86
N GLU A 127 -8.86 7.06 -17.38
CA GLU A 127 -9.33 6.84 -18.75
C GLU A 127 -10.79 6.38 -18.72
N LEU A 128 -11.59 6.87 -19.67
CA LEU A 128 -13.02 6.59 -19.81
C LEU A 128 -13.37 6.12 -21.23
N GLY A 129 -12.39 5.60 -21.98
CA GLY A 129 -12.49 5.15 -23.38
C GLY A 129 -12.30 6.24 -24.45
N GLY A 130 -11.92 7.47 -24.07
CA GLY A 130 -11.86 8.65 -24.96
C GLY A 130 -10.53 9.40 -24.95
N GLY A 131 -9.58 8.97 -24.14
CA GLY A 131 -8.29 9.60 -23.88
C GLY A 131 -8.17 10.04 -22.43
N ALA A 132 -7.10 9.57 -21.78
CA ALA A 132 -6.87 9.76 -20.36
C ALA A 132 -6.74 11.24 -19.95
N ALA A 133 -7.30 11.56 -18.79
CA ALA A 133 -6.90 12.74 -18.05
C ALA A 133 -5.55 12.48 -17.38
N GLN A 134 -4.68 13.50 -17.33
CA GLN A 134 -3.49 13.51 -16.48
C GLN A 134 -3.40 14.85 -15.77
N ILE A 135 -3.44 14.81 -14.44
CA ILE A 135 -3.40 15.98 -13.56
C ILE A 135 -2.15 15.83 -12.69
N ALA A 136 -1.16 16.68 -12.93
CA ALA A 136 0.14 16.63 -12.27
C ALA A 136 0.25 17.66 -11.15
N SER A 137 1.01 17.35 -10.10
CA SER A 137 1.35 18.32 -9.06
C SER A 137 2.22 19.44 -9.64
N MET A 138 2.14 20.64 -9.07
CA MET A 138 2.99 21.76 -9.51
C MET A 138 4.45 21.61 -9.05
N GLU A 139 4.67 20.88 -7.96
CA GLU A 139 5.96 20.67 -7.34
C GLU A 139 6.23 19.17 -7.15
N PRO A 140 7.49 18.73 -7.12
CA PRO A 140 7.85 17.38 -6.72
C PRO A 140 7.46 17.08 -5.27
N VAL A 141 7.08 15.83 -5.01
CA VAL A 141 6.59 15.33 -3.71
C VAL A 141 7.46 14.19 -3.14
N ASN A 142 8.59 13.91 -3.79
CA ASN A 142 9.56 12.91 -3.38
C ASN A 142 10.64 13.49 -2.43
N ASP A 143 10.25 14.43 -1.56
CA ASP A 143 11.17 15.17 -0.68
C ASP A 143 11.38 14.48 0.69
N GLY A 144 10.80 13.30 0.89
CA GLY A 144 10.86 12.56 2.15
C GLY A 144 9.98 13.15 3.26
N LYS A 145 9.09 14.08 2.97
CA LYS A 145 8.07 14.58 3.90
C LYS A 145 6.73 13.90 3.66
N GLU A 146 5.83 14.10 4.61
CA GLU A 146 4.44 13.67 4.49
C GLU A 146 3.69 14.67 3.62
N HIS A 147 2.94 14.15 2.65
CA HIS A 147 2.00 14.89 1.83
C HIS A 147 0.59 14.32 2.01
N ARG A 148 -0.43 15.19 1.96
CA ARG A 148 -1.84 14.80 1.94
C ARG A 148 -2.43 15.13 0.60
N VAL A 149 -2.99 14.15 -0.07
CA VAL A 149 -3.64 14.33 -1.38
C VAL A 149 -5.10 13.93 -1.32
N ARG A 150 -5.94 14.74 -1.94
CA ARG A 150 -7.33 14.43 -2.24
C ARG A 150 -7.54 14.61 -3.74
N VAL A 151 -7.90 13.54 -4.43
CA VAL A 151 -8.32 13.58 -5.83
C VAL A 151 -9.82 13.37 -5.91
N LEU A 152 -10.44 14.07 -6.86
CA LEU A 152 -11.87 14.08 -7.06
C LEU A 152 -12.16 13.86 -8.54
N ARG A 153 -13.21 13.10 -8.84
CA ARG A 153 -13.75 12.92 -10.20
C ARG A 153 -15.25 13.14 -10.19
N LYS A 154 -15.75 13.90 -11.16
CA LYS A 154 -17.18 14.00 -11.47
C LYS A 154 -17.36 13.91 -12.97
N GLY A 155 -17.77 12.73 -13.43
CA GLY A 155 -17.82 12.39 -14.84
C GLY A 155 -16.44 12.56 -15.49
N ARG A 156 -16.36 13.49 -16.44
CA ARG A 156 -15.12 13.79 -17.16
C ARG A 156 -14.18 14.77 -16.45
N LYS A 157 -14.66 15.46 -15.41
CA LYS A 157 -13.86 16.46 -14.70
C LYS A 157 -13.14 15.80 -13.55
N GLY A 158 -11.87 16.15 -13.36
CA GLY A 158 -11.07 15.73 -12.24
C GLY A 158 -10.38 16.93 -11.60
N SER A 159 -10.05 16.78 -10.32
CA SER A 159 -9.30 17.78 -9.56
C SER A 159 -8.37 17.09 -8.57
N MET A 160 -7.20 17.68 -8.34
CA MET A 160 -6.24 17.22 -7.34
C MET A 160 -5.91 18.36 -6.38
N ILE A 161 -6.08 18.09 -5.09
CA ILE A 161 -5.75 18.99 -3.99
C ILE A 161 -4.59 18.35 -3.22
N LEU A 162 -3.46 19.05 -3.16
CA LEU A 162 -2.24 18.59 -2.49
C LEU A 162 -1.89 19.55 -1.34
N ASP A 163 -1.75 19.01 -0.14
CA ASP A 163 -1.40 19.73 1.09
C ASP A 163 -2.31 20.94 1.37
N GLU A 164 -3.62 20.78 1.14
CA GLU A 164 -4.64 21.82 1.37
C GLU A 164 -4.42 23.12 0.55
N ARG A 165 -3.66 23.03 -0.55
CA ARG A 165 -3.46 24.11 -1.51
C ARG A 165 -4.60 24.22 -2.52
N GLU A 166 -4.53 25.21 -3.41
CA GLU A 166 -5.49 25.40 -4.50
C GLU A 166 -5.62 24.14 -5.38
N PRO A 167 -6.84 23.80 -5.83
CA PRO A 167 -7.05 22.62 -6.67
C PRO A 167 -6.39 22.76 -8.04
N ILE A 168 -5.85 21.64 -8.54
CA ILE A 168 -5.34 21.50 -9.91
C ILE A 168 -6.37 20.71 -10.70
N ASP A 169 -7.03 21.37 -11.65
CA ASP A 169 -8.11 20.79 -12.42
C ASP A 169 -7.62 20.17 -13.75
N GLY A 170 -8.34 19.16 -14.19
CA GLY A 170 -8.17 18.57 -15.52
C GLY A 170 -9.42 17.80 -15.94
N HIS A 171 -9.39 17.24 -17.14
CA HIS A 171 -10.51 16.46 -17.65
C HIS A 171 -10.05 15.43 -18.68
N SER A 172 -10.80 14.34 -18.79
CA SER A 172 -10.58 13.34 -19.84
C SER A 172 -11.05 13.86 -21.20
N SER A 173 -10.43 13.36 -22.26
CA SER A 173 -10.84 13.63 -23.64
C SER A 173 -12.08 12.81 -24.02
N GLY A 174 -12.64 13.05 -25.21
CA GLY A 174 -13.81 12.32 -25.71
C GLY A 174 -15.15 12.81 -25.15
N ILE A 175 -16.18 11.95 -25.17
CA ILE A 175 -17.53 12.28 -24.69
C ILE A 175 -18.01 11.38 -23.54
N LEU A 176 -17.30 10.28 -23.30
CA LEU A 176 -17.63 9.30 -22.28
C LEU A 176 -17.28 9.84 -20.89
N ALA A 177 -18.15 9.62 -19.93
CA ALA A 177 -18.03 10.16 -18.56
C ALA A 177 -18.10 9.07 -17.47
N MET A 178 -18.51 7.86 -17.85
CA MET A 178 -18.63 6.73 -16.95
C MET A 178 -17.27 6.05 -16.83
N LEU A 179 -16.92 5.60 -15.62
CA LEU A 179 -15.73 4.79 -15.36
C LEU A 179 -16.22 3.34 -15.19
N ASN A 180 -15.87 2.46 -16.12
CA ASN A 180 -16.35 1.09 -16.19
C ASN A 180 -15.20 0.13 -15.90
N VAL A 181 -14.87 -0.03 -14.62
CA VAL A 181 -13.82 -0.94 -14.15
C VAL A 181 -14.45 -2.14 -13.45
N GLU A 182 -13.94 -3.34 -13.75
CA GLU A 182 -14.39 -4.61 -13.14
C GLU A 182 -13.37 -5.20 -12.15
N GLY A 183 -12.20 -4.57 -12.03
CA GLY A 183 -11.12 -5.01 -11.13
C GLY A 183 -11.24 -4.42 -9.73
N ASP A 184 -10.62 -5.13 -8.80
CA ASP A 184 -10.41 -4.70 -7.43
C ASP A 184 -9.42 -3.53 -7.34
N ILE A 185 -9.38 -2.90 -6.17
CA ILE A 185 -8.61 -1.70 -5.88
C ILE A 185 -7.27 -2.10 -5.29
N TYR A 186 -6.18 -1.63 -5.88
CA TYR A 186 -4.82 -1.90 -5.44
C TYR A 186 -4.18 -0.66 -4.83
N LEU A 187 -3.56 -0.83 -3.67
CA LEU A 187 -2.81 0.20 -2.96
C LEU A 187 -1.32 -0.16 -2.88
N GLY A 188 -0.46 0.76 -3.27
CA GLY A 188 1.01 0.68 -3.20
C GLY A 188 1.68 -0.16 -4.30
N GLY A 189 0.94 -1.00 -5.00
CA GLY A 189 1.47 -1.74 -6.14
C GLY A 189 0.49 -2.78 -6.66
N VAL A 190 0.89 -3.47 -7.73
CA VAL A 190 0.17 -4.60 -8.32
C VAL A 190 1.13 -5.79 -8.55
N PRO A 191 0.61 -7.04 -8.63
CA PRO A 191 1.45 -8.23 -8.85
C PRO A 191 2.27 -8.23 -10.14
N ASP A 192 1.69 -7.80 -11.26
CA ASP A 192 2.36 -7.73 -12.58
C ASP A 192 2.12 -6.34 -13.17
N LEU A 193 3.01 -5.40 -12.84
CA LEU A 193 2.87 -3.98 -13.15
C LEU A 193 2.71 -3.72 -14.65
N GLU A 194 3.51 -4.37 -15.49
CA GLU A 194 3.46 -4.17 -16.94
C GLU A 194 2.12 -4.63 -17.50
N LYS A 195 1.68 -5.85 -17.15
CA LYS A 195 0.40 -6.38 -17.66
C LYS A 195 -0.81 -5.67 -17.09
N MET A 196 -0.77 -5.30 -15.81
CA MET A 196 -1.91 -4.71 -15.10
C MET A 196 -2.02 -3.20 -15.24
N THR A 197 -1.02 -2.53 -15.80
CA THR A 197 -1.10 -1.08 -16.08
C THR A 197 -0.84 -0.73 -17.55
N ALA A 198 -0.62 -1.73 -18.40
CA ALA A 198 -0.17 -1.56 -19.80
C ALA A 198 1.06 -0.64 -19.92
N GLY A 199 1.97 -0.70 -18.93
CA GLY A 199 3.17 0.13 -18.89
C GLY A 199 2.94 1.59 -18.51
N LEU A 200 1.74 1.98 -18.06
CA LEU A 200 1.46 3.34 -17.58
C LEU A 200 2.34 3.72 -16.39
N HIS A 201 2.67 2.75 -15.53
CA HIS A 201 3.54 2.94 -14.38
C HIS A 201 4.82 2.11 -14.53
N GLU A 202 5.97 2.72 -14.24
CA GLU A 202 7.27 2.05 -14.37
C GLU A 202 7.65 1.21 -13.15
N ARG A 203 7.16 1.59 -11.96
CA ARG A 203 7.46 0.93 -10.69
C ARG A 203 6.25 0.91 -9.76
N ASN A 204 6.17 -0.10 -8.91
CA ASN A 204 5.33 -0.09 -7.72
C ASN A 204 5.90 0.90 -6.69
N PHE A 205 5.07 1.35 -5.75
CA PHE A 205 5.44 2.38 -4.79
C PHE A 205 6.37 1.87 -3.71
N VAL A 206 7.33 2.73 -3.36
CA VAL A 206 8.26 2.56 -2.24
C VAL A 206 8.12 3.76 -1.32
N GLY A 207 7.64 3.54 -0.10
CA GLY A 207 7.35 4.62 0.84
C GLY A 207 6.33 4.21 1.88
N CYS A 208 5.62 5.18 2.44
CA CYS A 208 4.50 4.92 3.33
C CYS A 208 3.21 5.52 2.78
N ILE A 209 2.08 4.83 3.00
CA ILE A 209 0.72 5.30 2.72
C ILE A 209 -0.10 5.17 4.01
N ALA A 210 -0.93 6.17 4.32
CA ALA A 210 -1.77 6.20 5.50
C ALA A 210 -3.14 6.85 5.24
N ASP A 211 -4.09 6.50 6.10
CA ASP A 211 -5.43 7.08 6.19
C ASP A 211 -6.14 7.20 4.84
N ILE A 212 -6.18 6.10 4.07
CA ILE A 212 -6.94 6.06 2.83
C ILE A 212 -8.44 6.18 3.12
N THR A 213 -9.10 7.04 2.37
CA THR A 213 -10.55 7.15 2.34
C THR A 213 -11.05 7.15 0.90
N LEU A 214 -12.14 6.43 0.67
CA LEU A 214 -12.83 6.35 -0.62
C LEU A 214 -14.24 6.90 -0.42
N ASN A 215 -14.62 7.93 -1.17
CA ASN A 215 -15.91 8.62 -1.01
C ASN A 215 -16.18 9.09 0.44
N GLY A 216 -15.12 9.46 1.17
CA GLY A 216 -15.19 9.87 2.58
C GLY A 216 -15.33 8.72 3.59
N VAL A 217 -15.41 7.47 3.13
CA VAL A 217 -15.36 6.28 3.98
C VAL A 217 -13.91 5.91 4.23
N LYS A 218 -13.48 5.89 5.49
CA LYS A 218 -12.13 5.46 5.86
C LYS A 218 -12.02 3.95 5.76
N LEU A 219 -11.02 3.47 5.02
CA LEU A 219 -10.73 2.03 4.97
C LEU A 219 -9.70 1.66 6.03
N ASP A 220 -9.95 0.53 6.67
CA ASP A 220 -8.98 -0.17 7.47
C ASP A 220 -8.11 -1.05 6.57
N MET A 221 -6.80 -0.80 6.56
CA MET A 221 -5.84 -1.51 5.70
C MET A 221 -5.69 -2.99 6.04
N MET A 222 -6.31 -3.47 7.12
CA MET A 222 -6.37 -4.88 7.52
C MET A 222 -7.79 -5.43 7.37
N ALA A 223 -8.78 -4.77 7.95
CA ALA A 223 -10.13 -5.31 8.03
C ALA A 223 -10.93 -5.20 6.72
N ASN A 224 -10.66 -4.17 5.90
CA ASN A 224 -11.27 -4.05 4.57
C ASN A 224 -10.47 -4.74 3.47
N ALA A 225 -9.22 -5.14 3.75
CA ALA A 225 -8.37 -5.80 2.77
C ALA A 225 -8.90 -7.22 2.46
N ILE A 226 -9.02 -7.53 1.18
CA ILE A 226 -9.42 -8.87 0.69
C ILE A 226 -8.21 -9.73 0.29
N ASP A 227 -7.08 -9.08 0.00
CA ASP A 227 -5.78 -9.69 -0.29
C ASP A 227 -4.66 -8.67 -0.02
N GLY A 228 -3.42 -9.13 0.02
CA GLY A 228 -2.25 -8.26 0.18
C GLY A 228 -0.97 -9.06 0.29
N ARG A 229 0.17 -8.38 0.08
CA ARG A 229 1.49 -9.01 0.15
C ARG A 229 2.55 -8.06 0.67
N ASN A 230 3.48 -8.58 1.48
CA ASN A 230 4.72 -7.92 1.91
C ASN A 230 4.55 -6.56 2.63
N VAL A 231 3.36 -6.27 3.15
CA VAL A 231 3.09 -4.97 3.78
C VAL A 231 3.63 -4.95 5.21
N LYS A 232 4.33 -3.86 5.56
CA LYS A 232 4.95 -3.70 6.89
C LYS A 232 4.43 -2.43 7.56
N PRO A 233 4.48 -2.29 8.89
CA PRO A 233 4.14 -1.02 9.50
C PRO A 233 5.07 0.11 9.07
N CYS A 234 4.48 1.29 8.86
CA CYS A 234 5.27 2.49 8.69
C CYS A 234 5.62 3.10 10.06
N GLU A 235 6.79 2.74 10.60
CA GLU A 235 7.25 3.14 11.94
C GLU A 235 7.25 4.66 12.20
N GLN A 236 7.33 5.46 11.13
CA GLN A 236 7.38 6.91 11.20
C GLN A 236 6.02 7.54 11.54
N TRP A 237 4.92 6.83 11.31
CA TRP A 237 3.55 7.25 11.67
C TRP A 237 2.98 6.52 12.87
N ILE A 238 3.72 5.59 13.46
CA ILE A 238 3.40 5.01 14.75
C ILE A 238 3.58 6.11 15.80
N LYS A 239 2.48 6.74 16.21
CA LYS A 239 2.47 7.55 17.44
C LYS A 239 2.84 6.61 18.59
N ARG A 240 4.11 6.61 19.01
CA ARG A 240 4.50 5.97 20.27
C ARG A 240 3.65 6.60 21.37
N LYS A 241 2.67 5.87 21.90
CA LYS A 241 1.95 6.29 23.10
C LYS A 241 3.02 6.47 24.18
N LYS A 242 3.33 7.71 24.56
CA LYS A 242 4.17 8.03 25.73
C LYS A 242 3.40 7.69 27.00
N TRP A 243 3.21 6.41 27.28
CA TRP A 243 2.75 5.94 28.59
C TRP A 243 3.77 4.96 29.14
N LEU A 244 4.13 5.15 30.41
CA LEU A 244 5.18 4.47 31.19
C LEU A 244 6.59 5.07 31.13
N ARG A 245 6.71 6.37 31.39
CA ARG A 245 7.94 6.91 31.99
C ARG A 245 7.61 7.89 33.11
N ASN A 246 7.00 7.37 34.18
CA ASN A 246 7.14 7.86 35.56
C ASN A 246 6.36 6.96 36.53
N ARG A 247 6.95 5.82 36.88
CA ARG A 247 6.87 5.26 38.23
C ARG A 247 8.30 4.88 38.62
N LYS A 248 9.03 5.85 39.16
CA LYS A 248 10.19 5.57 40.02
C LYS A 248 9.67 5.74 41.45
N TYR A 249 9.82 4.64 42.19
CA TYR A 249 9.84 4.45 43.65
C TYR A 249 9.17 5.51 44.52
#